data_AF-A0A0J0V3Q9-F1
#
_entry.id   AF-A0A0J0V3Q9-F1
#
_cell.length_a   1.000
_cell.length_b   1.000
_cell.length_c   1.000
_cell.angle_alpha   90.00
_cell.angle_beta   90.00
_cell.angle_gamma   90.00
#
_symmetry.space_group_name_H-M   'P 1'
#
loop_
_entity.id
_entity.type
_entity.pdbx_description
1 polymer ?
#
loop_
_entity_poly.entity_id
_entity_poly.type
_entity_poly.pdbx_seq_one_letter_code
_entity_poly.pdbx_strand_id
1 'polypeptide(L)'
;RGGYGGYNDRYIDLRVDDHPRPIEELIRLYELRQLYFEKPRPEKVAVVEGAVKEEAAAHLIRLGYLPKERAADSEALYEALTVYIHTENFEERELEKGKIDLDVLAYMKQQPSPQGEK
;
A
#
# COMPACT_ATOMS: atom_id res chain seq x y z
N ARG A 1 -16.16 39.86 0.96
CA ARG A 1 -16.53 39.56 -0.44
C ARG A 1 -15.27 39.06 -1.14
N GLY A 2 -15.26 37.80 -1.59
CA GLY A 2 -14.18 37.18 -2.35
C GLY A 2 -14.70 35.89 -2.99
N GLY A 3 -14.68 35.84 -4.32
CA GLY A 3 -14.90 34.64 -5.14
C GLY A 3 -16.35 34.19 -5.33
N TYR A 4 -17.05 34.79 -6.30
CA TYR A 4 -18.24 34.23 -6.96
C TYR A 4 -17.80 33.09 -7.89
N GLY A 5 -18.41 31.92 -7.80
CA GLY A 5 -18.15 30.87 -8.79
C GLY A 5 -18.86 29.55 -8.61
N GLY A 6 -19.15 29.08 -7.39
CA GLY A 6 -20.11 27.99 -7.12
C GLY A 6 -19.94 26.65 -7.87
N TYR A 7 -18.86 26.48 -8.64
CA TYR A 7 -18.54 25.30 -9.43
C TYR A 7 -17.05 25.01 -9.26
N ASN A 8 -16.70 24.32 -8.18
CA ASN A 8 -15.40 23.67 -8.09
C ASN A 8 -15.68 22.18 -8.05
N ASP A 9 -15.71 21.54 -9.22
CA ASP A 9 -15.46 20.10 -9.35
C ASP A 9 -13.97 19.84 -9.05
N ARG A 10 -13.51 20.23 -7.85
CA ARG A 10 -12.16 19.95 -7.37
C ARG A 10 -12.17 18.59 -6.70
N TYR A 11 -11.81 17.57 -7.47
CA TYR A 11 -11.70 16.20 -6.98
C TYR A 11 -10.49 16.03 -6.05
N ILE A 12 -9.36 16.72 -6.31
CA ILE A 12 -8.10 16.65 -5.53
C ILE A 12 -7.36 18.02 -5.63
N ASP A 13 -6.83 18.56 -4.52
CA ASP A 13 -5.94 19.75 -4.47
C ASP A 13 -4.59 19.35 -3.83
N LEU A 14 -3.55 19.18 -4.65
CA LEU A 14 -2.16 18.90 -4.23
C LEU A 14 -1.27 20.07 -4.70
N ARG A 15 -0.39 20.57 -3.83
CA ARG A 15 0.50 21.72 -4.14
C ARG A 15 1.95 21.43 -3.76
N VAL A 16 2.87 21.89 -4.60
CA VAL A 16 4.32 21.63 -4.54
C VAL A 16 5.11 22.86 -5.00
N ASP A 17 4.65 24.05 -4.61
CA ASP A 17 5.08 25.34 -5.15
C ASP A 17 6.59 25.62 -4.97
N ASP A 18 7.20 25.09 -3.91
CA ASP A 18 8.62 25.32 -3.55
C ASP A 18 9.54 24.11 -3.80
N HIS A 19 9.09 23.07 -4.52
CA HIS A 19 9.92 21.89 -4.79
C HIS A 19 10.81 22.09 -6.04
N PRO A 20 12.12 21.76 -6.03
CA PRO A 20 13.01 21.96 -7.17
C PRO A 20 12.63 21.13 -8.41
N ARG A 21 11.82 20.09 -8.22
CA ARG A 21 11.25 19.24 -9.28
C ARG A 21 9.76 19.06 -9.03
N PRO A 22 8.92 20.07 -9.28
CA PRO A 22 7.54 20.10 -8.79
C PRO A 22 6.66 19.04 -9.47
N ILE A 23 6.88 18.76 -10.75
CA ILE A 23 6.10 17.75 -11.48
C ILE A 23 6.37 16.34 -10.91
N GLU A 24 7.63 15.99 -10.71
CA GLU A 24 8.01 14.68 -10.16
C GLU A 24 7.45 14.49 -8.74
N GLU A 25 7.51 15.53 -7.91
CA GLU A 25 6.96 15.47 -6.56
C GLU A 25 5.43 15.39 -6.56
N LEU A 26 4.76 16.09 -7.48
CA LEU A 26 3.31 16.00 -7.61
C LEU A 26 2.88 14.58 -8.01
N ILE A 27 3.61 13.92 -8.91
CA ILE A 27 3.37 12.52 -9.29
C ILE A 27 3.52 11.62 -8.07
N ARG A 28 4.62 11.76 -7.31
CA ARG A 28 4.87 10.97 -6.09
C ARG A 28 3.75 11.15 -5.06
N LEU A 29 3.32 12.39 -4.81
CA LEU A 29 2.24 12.69 -3.88
C LEU A 29 0.89 12.14 -4.36
N TYR A 30 0.64 12.22 -5.66
CA TYR A 30 -0.56 11.65 -6.27
C TYR A 30 -0.58 10.12 -6.11
N GLU A 31 0.52 9.43 -6.40
CA GLU A 31 0.66 7.98 -6.23
C GLU A 31 0.46 7.55 -4.77
N LEU A 32 1.05 8.28 -3.82
CA LEU A 32 0.82 8.02 -2.39
C LEU A 32 -0.64 8.24 -2.00
N ARG A 33 -1.28 9.31 -2.48
CA ARG A 33 -2.70 9.53 -2.22
C ARG A 33 -3.54 8.38 -2.77
N GLN A 34 -3.27 7.91 -3.99
CA GLN A 34 -3.95 6.74 -4.53
C GLN A 34 -3.74 5.55 -3.60
N LEU A 35 -2.51 5.27 -3.20
CA LEU A 35 -2.18 4.12 -2.35
C LEU A 35 -2.86 4.17 -0.97
N TYR A 36 -2.93 5.32 -0.31
CA TYR A 36 -3.46 5.38 1.06
C TYR A 36 -4.96 5.65 1.17
N PHE A 37 -5.57 6.31 0.17
CA PHE A 37 -6.95 6.83 0.31
C PHE A 37 -7.94 6.30 -0.71
N GLU A 38 -7.48 5.51 -1.70
CA GLU A 38 -8.37 4.90 -2.67
C GLU A 38 -8.49 3.39 -2.42
N LYS A 39 -9.68 2.87 -2.72
CA LYS A 39 -9.97 1.44 -2.64
C LYS A 39 -9.23 0.65 -3.73
N PRO A 40 -8.97 -0.64 -3.51
CA PRO A 40 -8.38 -1.52 -4.52
C PRO A 40 -9.23 -1.52 -5.78
N ARG A 41 -8.58 -1.40 -6.93
CA ARG A 41 -9.23 -1.64 -8.21
C ARG A 41 -9.48 -3.14 -8.38
N PRO A 42 -10.63 -3.59 -8.92
CA PRO A 42 -10.93 -5.01 -9.06
C PRO A 42 -9.83 -5.79 -9.82
N GLU A 43 -9.22 -5.19 -10.84
CA GLU A 43 -8.12 -5.76 -11.62
C GLU A 43 -6.79 -5.86 -10.87
N LYS A 44 -6.69 -5.21 -9.70
CA LYS A 44 -5.53 -5.25 -8.80
C LYS A 44 -5.73 -6.18 -7.61
N VAL A 45 -6.88 -6.83 -7.51
CA VAL A 45 -7.15 -7.81 -6.45
C VAL A 45 -6.69 -9.19 -6.91
N ALA A 46 -5.84 -9.83 -6.11
CA ALA A 46 -5.36 -11.18 -6.35
C ALA A 46 -5.74 -12.12 -5.19
N VAL A 47 -5.89 -13.41 -5.50
CA VAL A 47 -6.00 -14.47 -4.49
C VAL A 47 -4.61 -14.80 -3.95
N VAL A 48 -4.49 -15.00 -2.64
CA VAL A 48 -3.23 -15.31 -1.95
C VAL A 48 -2.90 -16.80 -2.12
N GLU A 49 -2.54 -17.18 -3.34
CA GLU A 49 -2.18 -18.54 -3.75
C GLU A 49 -0.94 -18.56 -4.65
N GLY A 50 -0.31 -19.73 -4.79
CA GLY A 50 0.85 -19.94 -5.66
C GLY A 50 1.94 -18.87 -5.46
N ALA A 51 2.36 -18.25 -6.57
CA ALA A 51 3.40 -17.23 -6.57
C ALA A 51 3.06 -16.00 -5.72
N VAL A 52 1.78 -15.58 -5.65
CA VAL A 52 1.35 -14.44 -4.84
C VAL A 52 1.53 -14.74 -3.35
N LYS A 53 1.16 -15.96 -2.93
CA LYS A 53 1.36 -16.42 -1.55
C LYS A 53 2.85 -16.44 -1.19
N GLU A 54 3.69 -16.98 -2.07
CA GLU A 54 5.14 -17.07 -1.87
C GLU A 54 5.79 -15.67 -1.77
N GLU A 55 5.44 -14.75 -2.66
CA GLU A 55 5.97 -13.38 -2.66
C GLU A 55 5.50 -12.60 -1.42
N ALA A 56 4.22 -12.67 -1.07
CA ALA A 56 3.68 -12.02 0.13
C ALA A 56 4.34 -12.55 1.41
N ALA A 57 4.46 -13.87 1.56
CA ALA A 57 5.13 -14.47 2.72
C ALA A 57 6.60 -14.05 2.79
N ALA A 58 7.33 -14.06 1.68
CA ALA A 58 8.73 -13.64 1.64
C ALA A 58 8.91 -12.18 2.07
N HIS A 59 8.03 -11.28 1.65
CA HIS A 59 8.08 -9.88 2.04
C HIS A 59 7.69 -9.67 3.51
N LEU A 60 6.63 -10.32 3.99
CA LEU A 60 6.24 -10.23 5.41
C LEU A 60 7.33 -10.79 6.33
N ILE A 61 8.06 -11.84 5.92
CA ILE A 61 9.23 -12.34 6.66
C ILE A 61 10.35 -11.31 6.67
N ARG A 62 10.68 -10.76 5.49
CA ARG A 62 11.76 -9.76 5.34
C ARG A 62 11.50 -8.50 6.16
N LEU A 63 10.23 -8.09 6.24
CA LEU A 63 9.77 -6.92 7.00
C LEU A 63 9.54 -7.23 8.49
N GLY A 64 9.65 -8.50 8.91
CA GLY A 64 9.57 -8.91 10.31
C GLY A 64 8.16 -9.17 10.85
N TYR A 65 7.14 -9.21 9.99
CA TYR A 65 5.75 -9.48 10.36
C TYR A 65 5.42 -10.98 10.46
N LEU A 66 6.16 -11.83 9.73
CA LEU A 66 5.92 -13.28 9.69
C LEU A 66 7.19 -14.07 10.04
N PRO A 67 7.17 -14.97 11.04
CA PRO A 67 8.27 -15.90 11.27
C PRO A 67 8.42 -16.87 10.10
N LYS A 68 9.66 -17.14 9.67
CA LYS A 68 9.95 -18.01 8.51
C LYS A 68 9.38 -19.41 8.67
N GLU A 69 9.33 -19.92 9.90
CA GLU A 69 8.84 -21.25 10.25
C GLU A 69 7.34 -21.38 10.04
N ARG A 70 6.60 -20.26 10.08
CA ARG A 70 5.16 -20.20 9.87
C ARG A 70 4.77 -19.78 8.45
N ALA A 71 5.72 -19.64 7.51
CA ALA A 71 5.45 -19.18 6.14
C ALA A 71 4.42 -20.05 5.38
N ALA A 72 4.37 -21.35 5.67
CA ALA A 72 3.43 -22.28 5.05
C ALA A 72 2.01 -22.20 5.65
N ASP A 73 1.89 -21.70 6.89
CA ASP A 73 0.63 -21.59 7.63
C ASP A 73 -0.20 -20.43 7.06
N SER A 74 -1.32 -20.77 6.41
CA SER A 74 -2.22 -19.78 5.81
C SER A 74 -2.87 -18.86 6.85
N GLU A 75 -3.06 -19.32 8.09
CA GLU A 75 -3.61 -18.47 9.15
C GLU A 75 -2.57 -17.44 9.60
N ALA A 76 -1.35 -17.90 9.86
CA ALA A 76 -0.23 -17.02 10.24
C ALA A 76 0.02 -15.94 9.18
N LEU A 77 -0.05 -16.32 7.90
CA LEU A 77 0.12 -15.40 6.79
C LEU A 77 -0.99 -14.34 6.77
N TYR A 78 -2.25 -14.75 6.97
CA TYR A 78 -3.38 -13.83 7.03
C TYR A 78 -3.24 -12.85 8.21
N GLU A 79 -2.95 -13.36 9.41
CA GLU A 79 -2.71 -12.52 10.60
C GLU A 79 -1.59 -11.52 10.37
N ALA A 80 -0.45 -11.97 9.82
CA ALA A 80 0.69 -11.10 9.53
C ALA A 80 0.36 -10.03 8.47
N LEU A 81 -0.41 -10.39 7.43
CA LEU A 81 -0.86 -9.45 6.41
C LEU A 81 -1.80 -8.38 7.01
N THR A 82 -2.76 -8.78 7.85
CA THR A 82 -3.66 -7.84 8.53
C THR A 82 -2.88 -6.89 9.43
N VAL A 83 -1.94 -7.40 10.23
CA VAL A 83 -1.08 -6.55 11.09
C VAL A 83 -0.27 -5.57 10.24
N TYR A 84 0.28 -6.02 9.12
CA TYR A 84 1.01 -5.16 8.19
C TYR A 84 0.12 -4.05 7.62
N ILE A 85 -1.07 -4.40 7.12
CA ILE A 85 -2.03 -3.45 6.55
C ILE A 85 -2.37 -2.35 7.56
N HIS A 86 -2.67 -2.71 8.82
CA HIS A 86 -3.00 -1.73 9.86
C HIS A 86 -1.78 -0.92 10.31
N THR A 87 -0.58 -1.52 10.33
CA THR A 87 0.64 -0.80 10.72
C THR A 87 1.01 0.27 9.70
N GLU A 88 0.84 -0.03 8.41
CA GLU A 88 1.15 0.90 7.32
C GLU A 88 0.00 1.87 7.00
N ASN A 89 -1.19 1.74 7.62
CA ASN A 89 -2.41 2.51 7.33
C ASN A 89 -3.01 2.23 5.93
N PHE A 90 -3.10 0.96 5.54
CA PHE A 90 -3.73 0.51 4.30
C PHE A 90 -5.17 0.01 4.50
N GLU A 91 -5.92 0.51 5.49
CA GLU A 91 -7.27 0.04 5.82
C GLU A 91 -8.25 0.15 4.63
N GLU A 92 -8.14 1.21 3.82
CA GLU A 92 -8.96 1.36 2.60
C GLU A 92 -8.68 0.26 1.56
N ARG A 93 -7.57 -0.46 1.70
CA ARG A 93 -7.13 -1.59 0.85
C ARG A 93 -7.26 -2.95 1.51
N GLU A 94 -7.79 -3.01 2.73
CA GLU A 94 -8.09 -4.28 3.37
C GLU A 94 -9.20 -5.01 2.61
N LEU A 95 -8.96 -6.29 2.32
CA LEU A 95 -9.86 -7.18 1.59
C LEU A 95 -10.25 -8.36 2.47
N GLU A 96 -11.23 -9.14 2.01
CA GLU A 96 -11.58 -10.38 2.68
C GLU A 96 -10.42 -11.38 2.70
N LYS A 97 -10.44 -12.26 3.70
CA LYS A 97 -9.43 -13.30 3.89
C LYS A 97 -9.19 -14.12 2.61
N GLY A 98 -7.91 -14.30 2.29
CA GLY A 98 -7.46 -15.01 1.09
C GLY A 98 -7.26 -14.11 -0.13
N LYS A 99 -7.45 -12.79 -0.01
CA LYS A 99 -7.16 -11.82 -1.05
C LYS A 99 -6.13 -10.78 -0.61
N ILE A 100 -5.46 -10.18 -1.58
CA ILE A 100 -4.50 -9.10 -1.39
C ILE A 100 -4.61 -8.11 -2.55
N ASP A 101 -4.41 -6.83 -2.25
CA ASP A 101 -4.22 -5.80 -3.25
C ASP A 101 -2.76 -5.84 -3.77
N LEU A 102 -2.60 -5.98 -5.08
CA LEU A 102 -1.29 -6.01 -5.73
C LEU A 102 -0.51 -4.70 -5.57
N ASP A 103 -1.17 -3.57 -5.36
CA ASP A 103 -0.47 -2.31 -5.08
C ASP A 103 0.14 -2.33 -3.67
N VAL A 104 -0.48 -3.00 -2.68
CA VAL A 104 0.10 -3.25 -1.34
C VAL A 104 1.29 -4.20 -1.45
N LEU A 105 1.17 -5.28 -2.22
CA LEU A 105 2.28 -6.21 -2.46
C LEU A 105 3.47 -5.52 -3.17
N ALA A 106 3.18 -4.65 -4.14
CA ALA A 106 4.20 -3.87 -4.83
C ALA A 106 4.88 -2.87 -3.89
N TYR A 107 4.14 -2.27 -2.96
CA TYR A 107 4.70 -1.39 -1.94
C TYR A 107 5.61 -2.16 -0.98
N MET A 108 5.18 -3.32 -0.46
CA MET A 108 6.02 -4.21 0.36
C MET A 108 7.37 -4.47 -0.31
N LYS A 109 7.37 -4.77 -1.61
CA LYS A 109 8.58 -5.07 -2.41
C LYS A 109 9.58 -3.91 -2.45
N GLN A 110 9.09 -2.67 -2.45
CA GLN A 110 9.91 -1.46 -2.50
C GLN A 110 10.41 -1.04 -1.11
N GLN A 111 9.73 -1.45 -0.04
CA GLN A 111 10.13 -1.09 1.32
C GLN A 111 11.51 -1.67 1.67
N PRO A 112 12.42 -0.86 2.24
CA PRO A 112 13.69 -1.35 2.74
C PRO A 112 13.46 -2.31 3.91
N SER A 113 14.35 -3.30 4.06
CA SER A 113 14.30 -4.18 5.23
C SER A 113 14.67 -3.37 6.49
N PRO A 114 13.95 -3.53 7.62
CA PRO A 114 14.22 -2.77 8.85
C PRO A 114 15.64 -2.92 9.40
N GLN A 115 16.35 -3.97 8.98
CA GLN A 115 17.72 -4.29 9.42
C GLN A 115 18.81 -3.54 8.65
N GLY A 116 18.45 -2.63 7.73
CA GLY A 116 19.38 -1.84 6.90
C GLY A 116 19.94 -0.57 7.55
N GLU A 117 19.43 -0.16 8.72
CA GLU A 117 19.96 0.98 9.49
C GLU A 117 20.83 0.44 10.65
N LYS A 118 22.08 0.13 10.34
CA LYS A 118 23.17 0.02 11.33
C LYS A 118 24.44 0.65 10.79
#